data_AF-A0A931H7G0-F1
#
_entry.id   AF-A0A931H7G0-F1
#
_cell.length_a   1.000
_cell.length_b   1.000
_cell.length_c   1.000
_cell.angle_alpha   90.00
_cell.angle_beta   90.00
_cell.angle_gamma   90.00
#
_symmetry.space_group_name_H-M   'P 1'
#
loop_
_entity.id
_entity.type
_entity.pdbx_description
1 polymer ?
#
loop_
_entity_poly.entity_id
_entity_poly.type
_entity_poly.pdbx_seq_one_letter_code
_entity_poly.pdbx_strand_id
1 'polypeptide(L)'
;MSFEELQEFWQIAVDRLDAFGGDLAKLSQPLQTVLIVEAAQGIIDNGGLEYFFEADFPGNPPYSVFAEAFERVGAVAAAAGIEAAARMFPFEEPQLHEAKRQAWIESVKSDRSHEFVVLSWKLCGDESVFIKLAEYVERNRSAFAA
;
A
#
# COMPACT_ATOMS: atom_id res chain seq x y z
N MET A 1 -7.36 19.91 -1.68
CA MET A 1 -8.32 18.88 -1.25
C MET A 1 -8.12 18.65 0.24
N SER A 2 -9.18 18.68 1.03
CA SER A 2 -9.13 18.34 2.47
C SER A 2 -9.05 16.84 2.68
N PHE A 3 -8.81 16.42 3.93
CA PHE A 3 -8.83 15.00 4.29
C PHE A 3 -10.24 14.40 4.13
N GLU A 4 -11.28 15.14 4.52
CA GLU A 4 -12.67 14.72 4.34
C GLU A 4 -13.02 14.52 2.86
N GLU A 5 -12.61 15.45 1.99
CA GLU A 5 -12.80 15.29 0.54
C GLU A 5 -12.09 14.05 0.00
N LEU A 6 -10.86 13.77 0.46
CA LEU A 6 -10.14 12.57 0.05
C LEU A 6 -10.86 11.28 0.50
N GLN A 7 -11.46 11.28 1.69
CA GLN A 7 -12.28 10.16 2.18
C GLN A 7 -13.53 9.94 1.32
N GLU A 8 -14.17 11.00 0.81
CA GLU A 8 -15.30 10.87 -0.11
C GLU A 8 -14.88 10.17 -1.41
N PHE A 9 -13.72 10.52 -1.98
CA PHE A 9 -13.21 9.85 -3.18
C PHE A 9 -12.84 8.40 -2.94
N TRP A 10 -12.30 8.08 -1.76
CA TRP A 10 -12.07 6.71 -1.36
C TRP A 10 -13.39 5.94 -1.28
N GLN A 11 -14.42 6.50 -0.65
CA GLN A 11 -15.74 5.86 -0.55
C GLN A 11 -16.35 5.59 -1.94
N ILE A 12 -16.21 6.53 -2.88
CA ILE A 12 -16.62 6.31 -4.27
C ILE A 12 -15.88 5.11 -4.87
N ALA A 13 -14.57 4.98 -4.64
CA ALA A 13 -13.81 3.85 -5.15
C ALA A 13 -14.25 2.51 -4.53
N VAL A 14 -14.58 2.50 -3.24
CA VAL A 14 -15.13 1.33 -2.52
C VAL A 14 -16.50 0.95 -3.09
N ASP A 15 -17.42 1.89 -3.24
CA ASP A 15 -18.76 1.61 -3.78
C ASP A 15 -18.69 1.01 -5.20
N ARG A 16 -17.73 1.48 -6.00
CA ARG A 16 -17.47 0.91 -7.34
C ARG A 16 -16.85 -0.48 -7.27
N LEU A 17 -15.94 -0.73 -6.32
CA LEU A 17 -15.37 -2.05 -6.09
C LEU A 17 -16.47 -3.06 -5.74
N ASP A 18 -17.38 -2.67 -4.85
CA ASP A 18 -18.51 -3.49 -4.42
C ASP A 18 -19.48 -3.77 -5.58
N ALA A 19 -19.76 -2.78 -6.42
CA ALA A 19 -20.56 -2.96 -7.64
C ALA A 19 -19.95 -3.96 -8.63
N PHE A 20 -18.63 -4.15 -8.59
CA PHE A 20 -17.90 -5.16 -9.36
C PHE A 20 -17.65 -6.48 -8.61
N GLY A 21 -18.23 -6.64 -7.41
CA GLY A 21 -18.12 -7.84 -6.60
C GLY A 21 -16.75 -8.04 -5.97
N GLY A 22 -16.04 -6.95 -5.64
CA GLY A 22 -14.70 -7.02 -5.04
C GLY A 22 -13.57 -7.19 -6.06
N ASP A 23 -13.87 -7.16 -7.36
CA ASP A 23 -12.89 -7.39 -8.42
C ASP A 23 -12.15 -6.11 -8.79
N LEU A 24 -11.01 -5.88 -8.12
CA LEU A 24 -10.16 -4.70 -8.32
C LEU A 24 -9.77 -4.47 -9.78
N ALA A 25 -9.59 -5.55 -10.55
CA ALA A 25 -9.18 -5.47 -11.96
C ALA A 25 -10.25 -4.86 -12.88
N LYS A 26 -11.51 -4.78 -12.43
CA LYS A 26 -12.60 -4.13 -13.18
C LYS A 26 -12.66 -2.62 -12.98
N LEU A 27 -11.96 -2.07 -12.00
CA LEU A 27 -11.89 -0.64 -11.77
C LEU A 27 -10.94 0.05 -12.75
N SER A 28 -11.14 1.34 -12.98
CA SER A 28 -10.15 2.16 -13.68
C SER A 28 -8.89 2.32 -12.82
N GLN A 29 -7.73 2.53 -13.46
CA GLN A 29 -6.45 2.65 -12.76
C GLN A 29 -6.46 3.72 -11.64
N PRO A 30 -7.12 4.89 -11.78
CA PRO A 30 -7.20 5.84 -10.67
C PRO A 30 -7.88 5.30 -9.43
N LEU A 31 -8.99 4.59 -9.59
CA LEU A 31 -9.72 3.98 -8.47
C LEU A 31 -8.91 2.85 -7.83
N GLN A 32 -8.28 1.99 -8.65
CA GLN A 32 -7.37 0.95 -8.14
C GLN A 32 -6.22 1.57 -7.33
N THR A 33 -5.61 2.65 -7.84
CA THR A 33 -4.48 3.31 -7.19
C THR A 33 -4.88 3.88 -5.83
N VAL A 34 -6.05 4.52 -5.72
CA VAL A 34 -6.54 5.06 -4.44
C VAL A 34 -6.75 3.96 -3.42
N LEU A 35 -7.44 2.88 -3.80
CA LEU A 35 -7.73 1.76 -2.91
C LEU A 35 -6.44 1.06 -2.43
N ILE A 36 -5.49 0.83 -3.33
CA ILE A 36 -4.22 0.17 -3.00
C ILE A 36 -3.40 1.04 -2.04
N VAL A 37 -3.22 2.33 -2.34
CA VAL A 37 -2.38 3.22 -1.54
C VAL A 37 -3.00 3.48 -0.17
N GLU A 38 -4.30 3.76 -0.11
CA GLU A 38 -4.99 4.02 1.16
C GLU A 38 -4.96 2.80 2.08
N ALA A 39 -5.32 1.61 1.56
CA ALA A 39 -5.32 0.39 2.35
C ALA A 39 -3.89 0.02 2.81
N ALA A 40 -2.90 0.08 1.93
CA ALA A 40 -1.53 -0.26 2.27
C ALA A 40 -0.93 0.73 3.27
N GLN A 41 -1.07 2.04 3.04
CA GLN A 41 -0.56 3.04 3.97
C GLN A 41 -1.28 2.97 5.32
N GLY A 42 -2.59 2.71 5.34
CA GLY A 42 -3.34 2.50 6.58
C GLY A 42 -2.83 1.31 7.40
N ILE A 43 -2.43 0.20 6.74
CA ILE A 43 -1.80 -0.93 7.44
C ILE A 43 -0.41 -0.55 7.97
N ILE A 44 0.40 0.14 7.14
CA ILE A 44 1.75 0.59 7.50
C ILE A 44 1.70 1.57 8.69
N ASP A 45 0.73 2.48 8.72
CA ASP A 45 0.60 3.45 9.82
C ASP A 45 0.15 2.79 11.14
N ASN A 46 -0.51 1.63 11.07
CA ASN A 46 -0.95 0.88 12.24
C ASN A 46 0.14 0.04 12.90
N GLY A 47 1.20 -0.35 12.17
CA GLY A 47 2.23 -1.23 12.74
C GLY A 47 3.48 -1.43 11.89
N GLY A 48 3.76 -0.51 10.97
CA GLY A 48 4.92 -0.54 10.10
C GLY A 48 4.82 -1.55 8.95
N LEU A 49 5.94 -1.77 8.29
CA LEU A 49 6.07 -2.77 7.23
C LEU A 49 5.86 -4.20 7.76
N GLU A 50 6.09 -4.45 9.04
CA GLU A 50 5.74 -5.71 9.70
C GLU A 50 4.28 -6.08 9.44
N TYR A 51 3.35 -5.18 9.78
CA TYR A 51 1.92 -5.43 9.59
C TYR A 51 1.55 -5.52 8.11
N PHE A 52 2.18 -4.71 7.26
CA PHE A 52 1.96 -4.75 5.82
C PHE A 52 2.34 -6.11 5.22
N PHE A 53 3.49 -6.66 5.59
CA PHE A 53 3.93 -7.96 5.08
C PHE A 53 3.29 -9.15 5.80
N GLU A 54 2.76 -8.97 7.01
CA GLU A 54 1.95 -9.99 7.69
C GLU A 54 0.54 -10.12 7.09
N ALA A 55 0.02 -9.06 6.45
CA ALA A 55 -1.29 -9.08 5.81
C ALA A 55 -1.34 -10.02 4.58
N ASP A 56 -2.41 -10.80 4.48
CA ASP A 56 -2.78 -11.56 3.28
C ASP A 56 -3.80 -10.75 2.46
N PHE A 57 -3.28 -10.10 1.42
CA PHE A 57 -4.11 -9.31 0.50
C PHE A 57 -4.92 -10.23 -0.43
N PRO A 58 -6.18 -9.87 -0.78
CA PRO A 58 -6.98 -10.64 -1.71
C PRO A 58 -6.24 -10.93 -3.03
N GLY A 59 -6.13 -12.21 -3.38
CA GLY A 59 -5.43 -12.67 -4.59
C GLY A 59 -3.90 -12.71 -4.49
N ASN A 60 -3.31 -12.41 -3.33
CA ASN A 60 -1.86 -12.42 -3.09
C ASN A 60 -1.05 -11.74 -4.20
N PRO A 61 -1.33 -10.46 -4.53
CA PRO A 61 -0.60 -9.75 -5.56
C PRO A 61 0.88 -9.63 -5.19
N PRO A 62 1.80 -9.67 -6.17
CA PRO A 62 3.21 -9.36 -5.93
C PRO A 62 3.35 -7.97 -5.28
N TYR A 63 4.32 -7.82 -4.36
CA TYR A 63 4.49 -6.54 -3.65
C TYR A 63 4.84 -5.36 -4.57
N SER A 64 5.31 -5.62 -5.80
CA SER A 64 5.51 -4.59 -6.83
C SER A 64 4.23 -3.85 -7.18
N VAL A 65 3.05 -4.48 -7.08
CA VAL A 65 1.75 -3.83 -7.35
C VAL A 65 1.53 -2.63 -6.41
N PHE A 66 1.94 -2.76 -5.15
CA PHE A 66 1.87 -1.68 -4.17
C PHE A 66 2.92 -0.61 -4.46
N ALA A 67 4.18 -1.01 -4.67
CA ALA A 67 5.25 -0.06 -5.00
C ALA A 67 4.89 0.80 -6.23
N GLU A 68 4.36 0.18 -7.29
CA GLU A 68 3.88 0.89 -8.49
C GLU A 68 2.71 1.84 -8.20
N ALA A 69 1.82 1.50 -7.27
CA ALA A 69 0.71 2.38 -6.87
C ALA A 69 1.22 3.61 -6.10
N PHE A 70 2.16 3.41 -5.18
CA PHE A 70 2.83 4.52 -4.49
C PHE A 70 3.62 5.39 -5.46
N GLU A 71 4.30 4.79 -6.44
CA GLU A 71 5.00 5.54 -7.48
C GLU A 71 4.03 6.35 -8.35
N ARG A 72 2.88 5.79 -8.74
CA ARG A 72 1.82 6.48 -9.51
C ARG A 72 1.32 7.75 -8.84
N VAL A 73 1.18 7.75 -7.51
CA VAL A 73 0.78 8.97 -6.78
C VAL A 73 1.94 9.94 -6.57
N GLY A 74 3.18 9.52 -6.87
CA GLY A 74 4.40 10.30 -6.71
C GLY A 74 5.08 10.13 -5.35
N ALA A 75 4.68 9.11 -4.57
CA ALA A 75 5.26 8.74 -3.28
C ALA A 75 6.49 7.84 -3.48
N VAL A 76 7.46 8.33 -4.26
CA VAL A 76 8.62 7.56 -4.75
C VAL A 76 9.46 6.97 -3.60
N ALA A 77 9.62 7.70 -2.49
CA ALA A 77 10.39 7.21 -1.35
C ALA A 77 9.72 6.00 -0.66
N ALA A 78 8.39 6.04 -0.50
CA ALA A 78 7.62 4.93 0.05
C ALA A 78 7.60 3.74 -0.92
N ALA A 79 7.41 3.99 -2.23
CA ALA A 79 7.50 2.95 -3.26
C ALA A 79 8.86 2.22 -3.21
N ALA A 80 9.96 2.96 -3.17
CA ALA A 80 11.31 2.38 -3.06
C ALA A 80 11.51 1.63 -1.74
N GLY A 81 10.94 2.13 -0.63
CA GLY A 81 10.99 1.46 0.67
C GLY A 81 10.26 0.12 0.69
N ILE A 82 9.05 0.06 0.12
CA ILE A 82 8.28 -1.19 -0.02
C ILE A 82 9.05 -2.19 -0.89
N GLU A 83 9.57 -1.75 -2.03
CA GLU A 83 10.31 -2.61 -2.94
C GLU A 83 11.63 -3.13 -2.32
N ALA A 84 12.37 -2.26 -1.63
CA ALA A 84 13.59 -2.64 -0.92
C ALA A 84 13.29 -3.68 0.17
N ALA A 85 12.26 -3.45 1.00
CA ALA A 85 11.86 -4.37 2.04
C ALA A 85 11.39 -5.73 1.49
N ALA A 86 10.63 -5.73 0.38
CA ALA A 86 10.18 -6.96 -0.27
C ALA A 86 11.36 -7.81 -0.79
N ARG A 87 12.47 -7.19 -1.20
CA ARG A 87 13.69 -7.89 -1.63
C ARG A 87 14.51 -8.49 -0.48
N MET A 88 14.23 -8.12 0.77
CA MET A 88 14.97 -8.62 1.93
C MET A 88 14.52 -10.02 2.37
N PHE A 89 13.33 -10.47 1.94
CA PHE A 89 12.90 -11.83 2.20
C PHE A 89 13.86 -12.84 1.55
N PRO A 90 14.35 -13.85 2.30
CA PRO A 90 15.33 -14.82 1.80
C PRO A 90 14.69 -15.93 0.95
N PHE A 91 13.59 -15.63 0.27
CA PHE A 91 12.83 -16.56 -0.55
C PHE A 91 12.02 -15.80 -1.61
N GLU A 92 11.72 -16.49 -2.70
CA GLU A 92 10.95 -15.94 -3.82
C GLU A 92 9.46 -15.81 -3.47
N GLU A 93 8.79 -14.88 -4.16
CA GLU A 93 7.34 -14.67 -4.10
C GLU A 93 6.79 -14.63 -2.66
N PRO A 94 7.28 -13.72 -1.80
CA PRO A 94 6.95 -13.76 -0.39
C PRO A 94 5.45 -13.68 -0.12
N GLN A 95 4.68 -13.00 -0.98
CA GLN A 95 3.22 -12.91 -0.90
C GLN A 95 2.50 -14.27 -0.94
N LEU A 96 3.14 -15.34 -1.44
CA LEU A 96 2.57 -16.70 -1.50
C LEU A 96 2.92 -17.57 -0.28
N HIS A 97 3.67 -17.04 0.68
CA HIS A 97 4.29 -17.81 1.76
C HIS A 97 4.12 -17.18 3.15
N GLU A 98 2.88 -17.01 3.59
CA GLU A 98 2.50 -16.41 4.89
C GLU A 98 3.40 -16.86 6.06
N ALA A 99 3.46 -18.17 6.32
CA ALA A 99 4.24 -18.72 7.43
C ALA A 99 5.75 -18.40 7.34
N LYS A 100 6.31 -18.34 6.12
CA LYS A 100 7.73 -17.98 5.94
C LYS A 100 7.94 -16.48 6.18
N ARG A 101 7.00 -15.63 5.74
CA ARG A 101 7.06 -14.18 5.98
C ARG A 101 7.04 -13.89 7.48
N GLN A 102 6.07 -14.46 8.20
CA GLN A 102 5.93 -14.28 9.65
C GLN A 102 7.19 -14.74 10.40
N ALA A 103 7.73 -15.92 10.05
CA ALA A 103 8.95 -16.42 10.68
C ALA A 103 10.17 -15.51 10.42
N TRP A 104 10.30 -14.97 9.20
CA TRP A 104 11.38 -14.03 8.88
C TRP A 104 11.21 -12.70 9.61
N ILE A 105 10.00 -12.12 9.60
CA ILE A 105 9.69 -10.86 10.30
C ILE A 105 9.96 -11.01 11.80
N GLU A 106 9.51 -12.09 12.44
CA GLU A 106 9.79 -12.37 13.85
C GLU A 106 11.30 -12.41 14.14
N SER A 107 12.10 -12.96 13.21
CA SER A 107 13.55 -13.06 13.38
C SER A 107 14.29 -11.72 13.31
N VAL A 108 13.72 -10.70 12.66
CA VAL A 108 14.38 -9.41 12.44
C VAL A 108 13.77 -8.25 13.23
N LYS A 109 12.47 -8.31 13.57
CA LYS A 109 11.72 -7.15 14.13
C LYS A 109 12.22 -6.64 15.48
N SER A 110 12.98 -7.44 16.23
CA SER A 110 13.58 -7.02 17.50
C SER A 110 14.92 -6.31 17.34
N ASP A 111 15.58 -6.44 16.19
CA ASP A 111 16.83 -5.75 15.88
C ASP A 111 16.54 -4.37 15.26
N ARG A 112 16.60 -3.35 16.11
CA ARG A 112 16.39 -1.94 15.75
C ARG A 112 17.37 -1.41 14.69
N SER A 113 18.48 -2.09 14.46
CA SER A 113 19.49 -1.71 13.47
C SER A 113 19.31 -2.44 12.14
N HIS A 114 18.47 -3.46 12.09
CA HIS A 114 18.18 -4.20 10.87
C HIS A 114 17.52 -3.28 9.83
N GLU A 115 17.98 -3.36 8.59
CA GLU A 115 17.58 -2.44 7.51
C GLU A 115 16.05 -2.43 7.30
N PHE A 116 15.42 -3.60 7.36
CA PHE A 116 13.96 -3.74 7.33
C PHE A 116 13.24 -2.88 8.39
N VAL A 117 13.70 -2.92 9.64
CA VAL A 117 13.09 -2.18 10.76
C VAL A 117 13.31 -0.67 10.59
N VAL A 118 14.47 -0.27 10.10
CA VAL A 118 14.78 1.13 9.78
C VAL A 118 13.86 1.66 8.67
N LEU A 119 13.64 0.88 7.61
CA LEU A 119 12.69 1.23 6.56
C LEU A 119 11.26 1.29 7.10
N SER A 120 10.87 0.33 7.93
CA SER A 120 9.54 0.29 8.54
C SER A 120 9.22 1.58 9.28
N TRP A 121 10.09 2.04 10.17
CA TRP A 121 9.88 3.32 10.89
C TRP A 121 9.90 4.54 9.99
N LYS A 122 10.61 4.51 8.86
CA LYS A 122 10.65 5.62 7.94
C LYS A 122 9.32 5.78 7.18
N LEU A 123 8.67 4.67 6.86
CA LEU A 123 7.41 4.66 6.09
C LEU A 123 6.17 4.79 6.99
N CYS A 124 6.26 4.34 8.24
CA CYS A 124 5.22 4.49 9.24
C CYS A 124 4.99 5.98 9.56
N GLY A 125 3.77 6.47 9.33
CA GLY A 125 3.40 7.87 9.57
C GLY A 125 3.92 8.86 8.53
N ASP A 126 4.28 8.41 7.31
CA ASP A 126 4.67 9.31 6.23
C ASP A 126 3.43 10.05 5.67
N GLU A 127 3.09 11.18 6.29
CA GLU A 127 1.97 12.04 5.89
C GLU A 127 2.08 12.53 4.43
N SER A 128 3.28 12.54 3.84
CA SER A 128 3.47 12.97 2.46
C SER A 128 2.75 12.07 1.46
N VAL A 129 2.49 10.79 1.82
CA VAL A 129 1.74 9.84 1.00
C VAL A 129 0.31 10.34 0.77
N PHE A 130 -0.39 10.79 1.81
CA PHE A 130 -1.77 11.26 1.69
C PHE A 130 -1.87 12.60 0.95
N ILE A 131 -0.88 13.49 1.12
CA ILE A 131 -0.79 14.74 0.33
C ILE A 131 -0.69 14.41 -1.17
N LYS A 132 0.20 13.47 -1.52
CA LYS A 132 0.42 13.02 -2.90
C LYS A 132 -0.78 12.27 -3.47
N LEU A 133 -1.45 11.48 -2.64
CA LEU A 133 -2.69 10.80 -3.01
C LEU A 133 -3.79 11.83 -3.33
N ALA A 134 -3.94 12.88 -2.52
CA ALA A 134 -4.90 13.95 -2.78
C ALA A 134 -4.60 14.70 -4.10
N GLU A 135 -3.32 15.00 -4.38
CA GLU A 135 -2.89 15.56 -5.67
C GLU A 135 -3.20 14.62 -6.85
N TYR A 136 -2.99 13.32 -6.66
CA TYR A 136 -3.31 12.31 -7.66
C TYR A 136 -4.82 12.25 -7.94
N VAL A 137 -5.66 12.23 -6.91
CA VAL A 137 -7.12 12.24 -7.05
C VAL A 137 -7.59 13.50 -7.76
N GLU A 138 -7.07 14.68 -7.40
CA GLU A 138 -7.44 15.93 -8.05
C GLU A 138 -7.14 15.92 -9.56
N ARG A 139 -5.95 15.43 -9.94
CA ARG A 139 -5.57 15.28 -11.36
C ARG A 139 -6.42 14.28 -12.13
N ASN A 140 -7.02 13.32 -11.43
CA ASN A 140 -7.82 12.24 -12.00
C ASN A 140 -9.31 12.33 -11.62
N ARG A 141 -9.78 13.50 -11.16
CA ARG A 141 -11.12 13.70 -10.59
C ARG A 141 -12.23 13.17 -11.49
N SER A 142 -12.09 13.29 -12.82
CA SER A 142 -13.06 12.78 -13.79
C SER A 142 -13.24 11.25 -13.76
N ALA A 143 -12.24 10.48 -13.33
CA ALA A 143 -12.34 9.03 -13.21
C ALA A 143 -13.28 8.58 -12.07
N PHE A 144 -13.57 9.49 -11.14
CA PHE A 144 -14.46 9.26 -9.99
C PHE A 144 -15.88 9.80 -10.23
N ALA A 145 -16.13 10.43 -11.38
CA ALA A 145 -17.47 10.86 -11.76
C ALA A 145 -18.34 9.66 -12.17
N ALA A 146 -19.66 9.80 -11.98
CA ALA A 146 -20.65 8.74 -12.15
C ALA A 146 -20.71 8.17 -13.58
#